data_AF-A0A135SL45-F1
#
_entry.id   AF-A0A135SL45-F1
#
_cell.length_a   1.000
_cell.length_b   1.000
_cell.length_c   1.000
_cell.angle_alpha   90.00
_cell.angle_beta   90.00
_cell.angle_gamma   90.00
#
_symmetry.space_group_name_H-M   'P 1'
#
loop_
_entity.id
_entity.type
_entity.pdbx_description
1 polymer ?
#
loop_
_entity_poly.entity_id
_entity_poly.type
_entity_poly.pdbx_seq_one_letter_code
_entity_poly.pdbx_strand_id
1 'polypeptide(L)'
;MLFRPRVPFTSSNLPSRLRFPLTSRTMASLTPNNHDHDHDHENLPTTPATIHPSQSELLNARLSSRNLELAVRHLHRDGLVVVADVVPHTDLDALNAKMVQDALYLQSLGDKGPFNYNLGNLQQDPPPVAEYFYKSIFTS
;
A
#
# COMPACT_ATOMS: atom_id res chain seq x y z
N MET A 1 -0.40 3.41 49.51
CA MET A 1 0.18 3.32 48.15
C MET A 1 0.93 2.01 48.04
N LEU A 2 0.44 1.05 47.25
CA LEU A 2 1.16 -0.19 46.96
C LEU A 2 1.20 -0.38 45.44
N PHE A 3 2.41 -0.30 44.89
CA PHE A 3 2.75 -0.69 43.52
C PHE A 3 2.62 -2.21 43.38
N ARG A 4 1.92 -2.68 42.33
CA ARG A 4 2.00 -4.08 41.88
C ARG A 4 2.96 -4.17 40.68
N PRO A 5 3.88 -5.15 40.65
CA PRO A 5 4.80 -5.32 39.52
C PRO A 5 4.10 -5.97 38.31
N ARG A 6 4.58 -5.61 37.12
CA ARG A 6 4.18 -6.19 35.82
C ARG A 6 4.74 -7.61 35.71
N VAL A 7 3.88 -8.59 35.50
CA VAL A 7 4.27 -9.95 35.09
C VAL A 7 4.40 -10.03 33.56
N PRO A 8 5.40 -10.74 33.02
CA PRO A 8 5.52 -10.95 31.58
C PRO A 8 4.45 -11.94 31.08
N PHE A 9 3.86 -11.63 29.92
CA PHE A 9 2.92 -12.51 29.24
C PHE A 9 3.64 -13.77 28.74
N THR A 10 3.22 -14.93 29.24
CA THR A 10 3.60 -16.24 28.71
C THR A 10 2.39 -16.85 27.98
N SER A 11 2.63 -17.46 26.82
CA SER A 11 1.60 -17.95 25.87
C SER A 11 0.80 -19.17 26.35
N SER A 12 0.85 -19.55 27.64
CA SER A 12 0.36 -20.85 28.10
C SER A 12 -1.08 -20.91 28.61
N ASN A 13 -1.85 -19.81 28.57
CA ASN A 13 -3.24 -19.77 29.08
C ASN A 13 -4.28 -19.38 28.01
N LEU A 14 -4.33 -20.10 26.88
CA LEU A 14 -5.43 -20.01 25.91
C LEU A 14 -6.31 -21.28 25.96
N PRO A 15 -7.66 -21.16 25.91
CA PRO A 15 -8.58 -22.28 25.98
C PRO A 15 -8.47 -23.21 24.75
N SER A 16 -8.75 -24.50 24.99
CA SER A 16 -8.45 -25.67 24.14
C SER A 16 -9.10 -25.73 22.74
N ARG A 17 -9.77 -24.66 22.28
CA ARG A 17 -10.43 -24.60 20.95
C ARG A 17 -9.68 -23.80 19.89
N LEU A 18 -8.43 -23.40 20.16
CA LEU A 18 -7.54 -22.74 19.21
C LEU A 18 -6.23 -23.53 19.00
N ARG A 19 -6.32 -24.85 18.78
CA ARG A 19 -5.20 -25.64 18.27
C ARG A 19 -5.44 -25.93 16.80
N PHE A 20 -4.91 -25.06 15.94
CA PHE A 20 -4.68 -25.42 14.54
C PHE A 20 -3.38 -26.24 14.47
N PRO A 21 -3.33 -27.36 13.74
CA PRO A 21 -2.06 -28.03 13.50
C PRO A 21 -1.15 -27.07 12.73
N LEU A 22 0.03 -26.78 13.30
CA LEU A 22 1.16 -26.24 12.56
C LEU A 22 1.61 -27.32 11.57
N THR A 23 0.94 -27.40 10.42
CA THR A 23 1.49 -28.11 9.28
C THR A 23 2.71 -27.31 8.85
N SER A 24 3.89 -27.84 9.16
CA SER A 24 5.16 -27.34 8.66
C SER A 24 5.07 -27.32 7.13
N ARG A 25 4.81 -26.14 6.56
CA ARG A 25 4.89 -25.93 5.12
C ARG A 25 6.37 -25.92 4.80
N THR A 26 6.89 -27.06 4.37
CA THR A 26 8.16 -27.13 3.65
C THR A 26 8.03 -26.20 2.45
N MET A 27 8.79 -25.11 2.46
CA MET A 27 8.96 -24.25 1.28
C MET A 27 9.52 -25.14 0.17
N ALA A 28 8.81 -25.24 -0.96
CA ALA A 28 9.39 -25.80 -2.17
C ALA A 28 10.53 -24.87 -2.58
N SER A 29 11.76 -25.29 -2.33
CA SER A 29 12.95 -24.64 -2.84
C SER A 29 12.97 -24.86 -4.35
N LEU A 30 12.60 -23.83 -5.10
CA LEU A 30 12.91 -23.74 -6.53
C LEU A 30 14.38 -23.33 -6.64
N THR A 31 15.30 -24.28 -6.48
CA THR A 31 16.66 -24.08 -6.98
C THR A 31 16.59 -24.14 -8.50
N PRO A 32 16.95 -23.08 -9.25
CA PRO A 32 17.21 -23.24 -10.67
C PRO A 32 18.50 -24.06 -10.79
N ASN A 33 18.42 -25.19 -11.48
CA ASN A 33 19.61 -25.87 -11.97
C ASN A 33 20.38 -24.88 -12.84
N ASN A 34 21.66 -24.69 -12.52
CA ASN A 34 22.62 -23.97 -13.35
C ASN A 34 22.61 -24.57 -14.77
N HIS A 35 22.05 -23.84 -15.71
CA HIS A 35 22.40 -23.93 -17.12
C HIS A 35 22.92 -22.56 -17.52
N ASP A 36 24.18 -22.54 -17.92
CA ASP A 36 24.88 -21.39 -18.47
C ASP A 36 24.08 -20.85 -19.67
N HIS A 37 23.32 -19.79 -19.42
CA HIS A 37 22.94 -18.82 -20.43
C HIS A 37 23.47 -17.48 -19.94
N ASP A 38 24.44 -16.95 -20.69
CA ASP A 38 24.86 -15.55 -20.70
C ASP A 38 23.63 -14.68 -20.99
N HIS A 39 22.83 -14.45 -19.96
CA HIS A 39 21.93 -13.33 -19.91
C HIS A 39 22.50 -12.42 -18.85
N ASP A 40 23.03 -11.28 -19.30
CA ASP A 40 23.17 -10.08 -18.51
C ASP A 40 21.85 -9.84 -17.78
N HIS A 41 21.72 -10.40 -16.59
CA HIS A 41 20.73 -10.00 -15.62
C HIS A 41 21.14 -8.60 -15.19
N GLU A 42 20.83 -7.63 -16.06
CA GLU A 42 20.73 -6.22 -15.74
C GLU A 42 20.12 -6.15 -14.34
N ASN A 43 20.91 -5.66 -13.39
CA ASN A 43 20.54 -5.61 -11.98
C ASN A 43 19.44 -4.56 -11.84
N LEU A 44 18.20 -4.96 -12.16
CA LEU A 44 17.05 -4.07 -12.21
C LEU A 44 16.80 -3.50 -10.81
N PRO A 45 16.52 -2.20 -10.69
CA PRO A 45 16.10 -1.63 -9.42
C PRO A 45 14.87 -2.36 -8.87
N THR A 46 14.89 -2.69 -7.59
CA THR A 46 13.72 -3.29 -6.90
C THR A 46 12.66 -2.25 -6.53
N THR A 47 12.96 -0.97 -6.72
CA THR A 47 12.05 0.14 -6.46
C THR A 47 11.54 0.72 -7.77
N PRO A 48 10.27 1.15 -7.84
CA PRO A 48 9.74 1.81 -9.03
C PRO A 48 10.52 3.07 -9.37
N ALA A 49 10.55 3.42 -10.66
CA ALA A 49 11.06 4.73 -11.05
C ALA A 49 10.13 5.83 -10.51
N THR A 50 10.75 6.90 -10.01
CA THR A 50 10.05 8.06 -9.46
C THR A 50 10.34 9.30 -10.29
N ILE A 51 9.28 9.97 -10.73
CA ILE A 51 9.32 11.29 -11.36
C ILE A 51 8.96 12.33 -10.30
N HIS A 52 9.80 13.35 -10.16
CA HIS A 52 9.54 14.52 -9.32
C HIS A 52 9.22 15.70 -10.24
N PRO A 53 7.94 16.07 -10.42
CA PRO A 53 7.58 17.20 -11.26
C PRO A 53 8.17 18.50 -10.73
N SER A 54 8.52 19.40 -11.65
CA SER A 54 8.92 20.75 -11.29
C SER A 54 7.71 21.57 -10.81
N GLN A 55 7.98 22.70 -10.16
CA GLN A 55 6.92 23.64 -9.77
C GLN A 55 6.06 24.08 -10.96
N SER A 56 6.66 24.25 -12.15
CA SER A 56 5.89 24.64 -13.34
C SER A 56 5.02 23.49 -13.85
N GLU A 57 5.47 22.24 -13.79
CA GLU A 57 4.66 21.07 -14.16
C GLU A 57 3.47 20.90 -13.20
N LEU A 58 3.69 21.12 -11.89
CA LEU A 58 2.63 21.09 -10.87
C LEU A 58 1.58 22.19 -11.10
N LEU A 59 2.03 23.44 -11.30
CA LEU A 59 1.13 24.58 -11.55
C LEU A 59 0.29 24.42 -12.82
N ASN A 60 0.85 23.76 -13.84
CA ASN A 60 0.17 23.51 -15.10
C ASN A 60 -0.58 22.17 -15.14
N ALA A 61 -0.55 21.38 -14.05
CA ALA A 61 -1.09 20.02 -13.97
C ALA A 61 -0.67 19.13 -15.17
N ARG A 62 0.58 19.29 -15.63
CA ARG A 62 1.06 18.65 -16.86
C ARG A 62 2.57 18.40 -16.82
N LEU A 63 2.95 17.15 -17.01
CA LEU A 63 4.36 16.78 -17.21
C LEU A 63 4.90 17.37 -18.53
N SER A 64 6.14 17.83 -18.48
CA SER A 64 6.96 18.17 -19.63
C SER A 64 7.18 16.93 -20.51
N SER A 65 7.51 17.14 -21.78
CA SER A 65 7.77 16.04 -22.72
C SER A 65 8.85 15.07 -22.21
N ARG A 66 9.85 15.60 -21.50
CA ARG A 66 10.92 14.79 -20.91
C ARG A 66 10.38 13.89 -19.79
N ASN A 67 9.69 14.46 -18.81
CA ASN A 67 9.16 13.67 -17.70
C ASN A 67 8.05 12.71 -18.14
N LEU A 68 7.28 13.07 -19.17
CA LEU A 68 6.29 12.19 -19.78
C LEU A 68 6.96 10.98 -20.47
N GLU A 69 8.02 11.19 -21.24
CA GLU A 69 8.77 10.08 -21.86
C GLU A 69 9.32 9.12 -20.81
N LEU A 70 9.96 9.65 -19.77
CA LEU A 70 10.49 8.85 -18.67
C LEU A 70 9.38 8.03 -17.99
N ALA A 71 8.22 8.65 -17.74
CA ALA A 71 7.09 7.99 -17.11
C ALA A 71 6.56 6.84 -17.97
N VAL A 72 6.35 7.07 -19.28
CA VAL A 72 5.86 6.05 -20.21
C VAL A 72 6.87 4.92 -20.38
N ARG A 73 8.17 5.23 -20.48
CA ARG A 73 9.23 4.23 -20.62
C ARG A 73 9.30 3.30 -19.41
N HIS A 74 9.21 3.85 -18.20
CA HIS A 74 9.22 3.04 -16.97
C HIS A 74 7.91 2.29 -16.76
N LEU A 75 6.77 2.87 -17.09
CA LEU A 75 5.50 2.15 -17.09
C LEU A 75 5.53 0.95 -18.04
N HIS A 76 6.11 1.10 -19.24
CA HIS A 76 6.24 0.02 -20.22
C HIS A 76 7.25 -1.07 -19.77
N ARG A 77 8.39 -0.67 -19.21
CA ARG A 77 9.45 -1.61 -18.78
C ARG A 77 9.08 -2.35 -17.50
N ASP A 78 8.60 -1.62 -16.51
CA ASP A 78 8.49 -2.06 -15.12
C ASP A 78 7.04 -2.28 -14.67
N GLY A 79 6.05 -1.83 -15.47
CA GLY A 79 4.63 -1.93 -15.16
C GLY A 79 4.12 -0.92 -14.11
N LEU A 80 5.02 -0.08 -13.58
CA LEU A 80 4.71 0.88 -12.52
C LEU A 80 5.66 2.08 -12.60
N VAL A 81 5.12 3.27 -12.32
CA VAL A 81 5.89 4.50 -12.13
C VAL A 81 5.25 5.33 -11.01
N VAL A 82 6.06 6.01 -10.20
CA VAL A 82 5.60 6.96 -9.18
C VAL A 82 5.75 8.37 -9.72
N VAL A 83 4.69 9.17 -9.66
CA VAL A 83 4.77 10.62 -9.85
C VAL A 83 4.57 11.24 -8.47
N ALA A 84 5.68 11.67 -7.86
CA ALA A 84 5.71 12.08 -6.47
C ALA A 84 5.14 13.49 -6.28
N ASP A 85 4.58 13.73 -5.09
CA ASP A 85 4.24 15.07 -4.58
C ASP A 85 3.27 15.88 -5.48
N VAL A 86 2.36 15.18 -6.19
CA VAL A 86 1.39 15.82 -7.11
C VAL A 86 0.17 16.39 -6.40
N VAL A 87 -0.18 15.88 -5.23
CA VAL A 87 -1.33 16.34 -4.44
C VAL A 87 -0.85 17.16 -3.24
N PRO A 88 -1.45 18.34 -2.96
CA PRO A 88 -1.18 19.07 -1.73
C PRO A 88 -1.48 18.22 -0.49
N HIS A 89 -0.52 18.15 0.45
CA HIS A 89 -0.66 17.32 1.64
C HIS A 89 -1.85 17.73 2.52
N THR A 90 -2.26 19.00 2.50
CA THR A 90 -3.43 19.48 3.25
C THR A 90 -4.73 18.78 2.84
N ASP A 91 -4.88 18.51 1.55
CA ASP A 91 -6.06 17.84 1.00
C ASP A 91 -6.02 16.33 1.33
N LEU A 92 -4.81 15.74 1.29
CA LEU A 92 -4.57 14.37 1.72
C LEU A 92 -4.86 14.18 3.22
N ASP A 93 -4.42 15.10 4.08
CA ASP A 93 -4.62 15.04 5.53
C ASP A 93 -6.10 15.09 5.89
N ALA A 94 -6.85 15.99 5.26
CA ALA A 94 -8.29 16.12 5.47
C ALA A 94 -9.05 14.87 4.99
N LEU A 95 -8.71 14.35 3.80
CA LEU A 95 -9.30 13.13 3.28
C LEU A 95 -8.95 11.91 4.15
N ASN A 96 -7.68 11.80 4.57
CA ASN A 96 -7.20 10.73 5.44
C ASN A 96 -7.93 10.72 6.78
N ALA A 97 -8.10 11.88 7.42
CA ALA A 97 -8.82 11.98 8.70
C ALA A 97 -10.25 11.42 8.58
N LYS A 98 -10.97 11.77 7.51
CA LYS A 98 -12.32 11.26 7.27
C LYS A 98 -12.33 9.78 6.91
N MET A 99 -11.47 9.35 5.99
CA MET A 99 -11.44 7.96 5.53
C MET A 99 -11.02 7.01 6.65
N VAL A 100 -10.14 7.41 7.56
CA VAL A 100 -9.79 6.62 8.76
C VAL A 100 -11.00 6.44 9.68
N GLN A 101 -11.78 7.50 9.91
CA GLN A 101 -13.00 7.40 10.72
C GLN A 101 -13.99 6.40 10.12
N ASP A 102 -14.18 6.43 8.81
CA ASP A 102 -15.07 5.51 8.10
C ASP A 102 -14.51 4.08 8.07
N ALA A 103 -13.20 3.92 7.92
CA ALA A 103 -12.53 2.62 7.98
C ALA A 103 -12.74 1.93 9.33
N LEU A 104 -12.68 2.67 10.45
CA LEU A 104 -12.94 2.13 11.79
C LEU A 104 -14.39 1.65 11.93
N TYR A 105 -15.35 2.37 11.36
CA TYR A 105 -16.74 1.90 11.31
C TYR A 105 -16.87 0.61 10.49
N LEU A 106 -16.32 0.59 9.27
CA LEU A 106 -16.38 -0.59 8.40
C LEU A 106 -15.69 -1.81 9.01
N GLN A 107 -14.55 -1.61 9.67
CA GLN A 107 -13.83 -2.67 10.41
C GLN A 107 -14.69 -3.23 11.56
N SER A 108 -15.47 -2.40 12.23
CA SER A 108 -16.33 -2.83 13.35
C SER A 108 -17.43 -3.82 12.94
N LEU A 109 -17.70 -3.95 11.63
CA LEU A 109 -18.65 -4.92 11.08
C LEU A 109 -18.11 -6.37 11.08
N GLY A 110 -16.83 -6.57 11.43
CA GLY A 110 -16.19 -7.89 11.44
C GLY A 110 -16.24 -8.54 10.06
N ASP A 111 -16.53 -9.85 10.01
CA ASP A 111 -16.58 -10.62 8.74
C ASP A 111 -17.67 -10.16 7.75
N LYS A 112 -18.57 -9.27 8.17
CA LYS A 112 -19.57 -8.64 7.30
C LYS A 112 -19.07 -7.36 6.63
N GLY A 113 -17.86 -6.91 6.98
CA GLY A 113 -17.21 -5.76 6.37
C GLY A 113 -16.81 -6.04 4.91
N PRO A 114 -16.65 -4.99 4.09
CA PRO A 114 -16.27 -5.15 2.69
C PRO A 114 -14.76 -5.42 2.59
N PHE A 115 -14.35 -6.66 2.33
CA PHE A 115 -12.94 -7.04 2.21
C PHE A 115 -12.60 -7.54 0.81
N ASN A 116 -11.46 -7.07 0.29
CA ASN A 116 -10.85 -7.55 -0.94
C ASN A 116 -10.07 -8.85 -0.67
N TYR A 117 -10.60 -10.00 -1.11
CA TYR A 117 -10.00 -11.35 -1.04
C TYR A 117 -9.73 -11.91 0.37
N ASN A 118 -9.20 -11.12 1.31
CA ASN A 118 -8.79 -11.55 2.64
C ASN A 118 -9.12 -10.51 3.72
N LEU A 119 -9.29 -11.00 4.95
CA LEU A 119 -9.46 -10.17 6.14
C LEU A 119 -8.16 -9.40 6.41
N GLY A 120 -8.22 -8.08 6.29
CA GLY A 120 -7.06 -7.18 6.38
C GLY A 120 -6.96 -6.20 5.23
N ASN A 121 -7.55 -6.53 4.07
CA ASN A 121 -7.63 -5.63 2.92
C ASN A 121 -9.04 -5.04 2.79
N LEU A 122 -9.35 -4.08 3.67
CA LEU A 122 -10.64 -3.41 3.71
C LEU A 122 -10.88 -2.60 2.42
N GLN A 123 -11.98 -2.88 1.74
CA GLN A 123 -12.47 -2.07 0.64
C GLN A 123 -13.15 -0.83 1.20
N GLN A 124 -12.82 0.34 0.66
CA GLN A 124 -13.44 1.59 1.04
C GLN A 124 -13.43 2.55 -0.15
N ASP A 125 -14.59 3.09 -0.45
CA ASP A 125 -14.72 4.20 -1.39
C ASP A 125 -14.40 5.53 -0.70
N PRO A 126 -13.91 6.55 -1.42
CA PRO A 126 -13.79 7.90 -0.89
C PRO A 126 -15.17 8.46 -0.48
N PRO A 127 -15.23 9.39 0.50
CA PRO A 127 -16.50 9.92 1.00
C PRO A 127 -17.33 10.58 -0.12
N PRO A 128 -18.61 10.22 -0.31
CA PRO A 128 -19.43 10.71 -1.43
C PRO A 128 -20.08 12.08 -1.13
N VAL A 129 -19.35 12.98 -0.48
CA VAL A 129 -19.83 14.31 -0.10
C VAL A 129 -18.87 15.40 -0.58
N ALA A 130 -19.43 16.53 -1.00
CA ALA A 130 -18.69 17.61 -1.66
C ALA A 130 -17.53 18.17 -0.80
N GLU A 131 -17.66 18.12 0.52
CA GLU A 131 -16.63 18.57 1.46
C GLU A 131 -15.26 17.89 1.27
N TYR A 132 -15.25 16.61 0.86
CA TYR A 132 -14.04 15.82 0.68
C TYR A 132 -13.70 15.57 -0.80
N PHE A 133 -14.43 16.18 -1.74
CA PHE A 133 -14.22 16.00 -3.18
C PHE A 133 -13.23 17.04 -3.73
N TYR A 134 -11.94 16.87 -3.40
CA TYR A 134 -10.88 17.78 -3.81
C TYR A 134 -10.50 17.60 -5.29
N LYS A 135 -10.53 18.69 -6.08
CA LYS A 135 -10.11 18.69 -7.49
C LYS A 135 -8.63 18.37 -7.69
N SER A 136 -7.83 18.49 -6.64
CA SER A 136 -6.42 18.09 -6.61
C SER A 136 -6.22 16.57 -6.57
N ILE A 137 -7.26 15.81 -6.20
CA ILE A 137 -7.23 14.34 -6.05
C ILE A 137 -8.10 13.68 -7.12
N PHE A 138 -9.33 14.16 -7.31
CA PHE A 138 -10.30 13.55 -8.21
C PHE A 138 -10.33 14.24 -9.57
N THR A 139 -10.20 13.46 -10.63
CA THR A 139 -10.35 13.92 -12.01
C THR A 139 -11.83 13.96 -12.40
N SER A 140 -12.23 14.98 -13.16
CA SER A 140 -13.57 15.15 -13.73
C SER A 140 -13.84 14.26 -14.94
#